data_AF-A0A4Y2F1X8-F1
#
_entry.id   AF-A0A4Y2F1X8-F1
#
_cell.length_a   1.000
_cell.length_b   1.000
_cell.length_c   1.000
_cell.angle_alpha   90.00
_cell.angle_beta   90.00
_cell.angle_gamma   90.00
#
_symmetry.space_group_name_H-M   'P 1'
#
loop_
_entity.id
_entity.type
_entity.pdbx_description
1 polymer ?
#
loop_
_entity_poly.entity_id
_entity_poly.type
_entity_poly.pdbx_seq_one_letter_code
_entity_poly.pdbx_strand_id
1 'polypeptide(L)'
;MPITEICKPSALRDAVGNVYIRQQMSDKCIRSVPASAMAGYEDLSDFQRGVIVGAGEMRHSITEVAMKFRFASTTISRVYREYRVSGKTSNFRHRCDRKKTLKELDH
;
A
#
# COMPACT_ATOMS: atom_id res chain seq x y z
N MET A 1 -14.53 -11.34 -34.37
CA MET A 1 -15.47 -10.29 -33.92
C MET A 1 -16.87 -10.81 -34.19
N PRO A 2 -17.85 -10.67 -33.28
CA PRO A 2 -18.12 -9.45 -32.51
C PRO A 2 -17.82 -9.55 -31.01
N ILE A 3 -17.71 -8.37 -30.41
CA ILE A 3 -17.50 -8.09 -28.98
C ILE A 3 -18.87 -7.68 -28.44
N THR A 4 -19.42 -8.43 -27.49
CA THR A 4 -20.63 -8.11 -26.73
C THR A 4 -20.41 -8.72 -25.33
N GLU A 5 -20.39 -8.03 -24.19
CA GLU A 5 -21.06 -6.80 -23.80
C GLU A 5 -20.20 -6.03 -22.79
N ILE A 6 -20.22 -4.70 -22.91
CA ILE A 6 -19.84 -3.78 -21.85
C ILE A 6 -20.95 -3.86 -20.80
N CYS A 7 -20.69 -4.58 -19.70
CA CYS A 7 -21.58 -4.55 -18.54
C CYS A 7 -21.51 -3.16 -17.91
N LYS A 8 -22.49 -2.32 -18.23
CA LYS A 8 -22.66 -0.97 -17.69
C LYS A 8 -22.89 -1.04 -16.17
N PRO A 9 -22.32 -0.12 -15.38
CA PRO A 9 -22.59 -0.03 -13.95
C PRO A 9 -23.96 0.62 -13.76
N SER A 10 -24.96 -0.14 -13.32
CA SER A 10 -26.26 0.41 -12.92
C SER A 10 -26.37 0.37 -11.39
N ALA A 11 -26.74 1.54 -10.87
CA ALA A 11 -26.87 1.89 -9.47
C ALA A 11 -27.83 0.95 -8.72
N LEU A 12 -27.57 0.76 -7.42
CA LEU A 12 -28.51 1.14 -6.36
C LEU A 12 -27.72 1.32 -5.06
N ARG A 13 -27.71 2.57 -4.57
CA ARG A 13 -27.12 2.99 -3.30
C ARG A 13 -28.23 2.95 -2.26
N ASP A 14 -28.31 1.90 -1.46
CA ASP A 14 -29.22 1.85 -0.30
C ASP A 14 -28.41 1.79 1.01
N ALA A 15 -28.86 2.56 2.00
CA ALA A 15 -28.16 2.88 3.25
C ALA A 15 -27.68 1.66 4.07
N VAL A 16 -28.28 0.48 3.85
CA VAL A 16 -27.94 -0.79 4.52
C VAL A 16 -26.60 -1.37 4.02
N GLY A 17 -26.22 -1.10 2.77
CA GLY A 17 -24.96 -1.60 2.19
C GLY A 17 -23.70 -1.07 2.87
N ASN A 18 -23.82 0.05 3.59
CA ASN A 18 -22.70 0.67 4.30
C ASN A 18 -22.51 0.11 5.72
N VAL A 19 -23.57 -0.42 6.35
CA VAL A 19 -23.53 -1.02 7.70
C VAL A 19 -22.91 -2.42 7.64
N TYR A 20 -23.23 -3.22 6.63
CA TYR A 20 -22.68 -4.57 6.50
C TYR A 20 -21.15 -4.60 6.29
N ILE A 21 -20.60 -3.65 5.52
CA ILE A 21 -19.14 -3.53 5.33
C ILE A 21 -18.44 -3.07 6.62
N ARG A 22 -19.06 -2.18 7.40
CA ARG A 22 -18.50 -1.70 8.68
C ARG A 22 -18.57 -2.76 9.79
N GLN A 23 -19.65 -3.54 9.84
CA GLN A 23 -19.82 -4.63 10.81
C GLN A 23 -18.78 -5.75 10.59
N GLN A 24 -18.54 -6.13 9.31
CA GLN A 24 -17.51 -7.12 8.94
C GLN A 24 -16.08 -6.70 9.33
N MET A 25 -15.81 -5.38 9.37
CA MET A 25 -14.52 -4.83 9.83
C MET A 25 -14.44 -4.68 11.35
N SER A 26 -15.57 -4.61 12.06
CA SER A 26 -15.57 -4.42 13.52
C SER A 26 -15.40 -5.74 14.27
N ASP A 27 -16.07 -6.80 13.84
CA ASP A 27 -16.16 -8.04 14.65
C ASP A 27 -14.94 -8.96 14.49
N LYS A 28 -14.11 -8.73 13.46
CA LYS A 28 -12.91 -9.54 13.16
C LYS A 28 -11.59 -8.96 13.69
N CYS A 29 -11.59 -7.73 14.21
CA CYS A 29 -10.38 -6.92 14.34
C CYS A 29 -9.81 -6.77 15.76
N ILE A 30 -10.38 -7.39 16.80
CA ILE A 30 -9.78 -7.37 18.15
C ILE A 30 -8.70 -8.48 18.33
N ARG A 31 -7.89 -8.74 17.30
CA ARG A 31 -6.67 -9.56 17.44
C ARG A 31 -5.48 -8.66 17.14
N SER A 32 -4.88 -8.16 18.22
CA SER A 32 -3.57 -7.49 18.32
C SER A 32 -2.86 -7.25 16.97
N VAL A 33 -2.89 -5.99 16.53
CA VAL A 33 -2.24 -5.53 15.31
C VAL A 33 -0.71 -5.70 15.48
N PRO A 34 -0.02 -6.48 14.62
CA PRO A 34 1.43 -6.63 14.73
C PRO A 34 2.14 -5.31 14.43
N ALA A 35 3.31 -5.06 15.04
CA ALA A 35 4.06 -3.81 14.86
C ALA A 35 4.35 -3.47 13.39
N SER A 36 4.50 -4.48 12.51
CA SER A 36 4.66 -4.29 11.06
C SER A 36 3.43 -3.75 10.34
N ALA A 37 2.23 -3.90 10.92
CA ALA A 37 1.00 -3.28 10.42
C ALA A 37 0.91 -1.80 10.83
N MET A 38 1.64 -1.38 11.86
CA MET A 38 1.80 0.02 12.27
C MET A 38 3.01 0.68 11.62
N ALA A 39 3.95 -0.11 11.10
CA ALA A 39 5.14 0.37 10.39
C ALA A 39 4.71 1.25 9.21
N GLY A 40 5.20 2.49 9.21
CA GLY A 40 4.94 3.44 8.16
C GLY A 40 5.54 2.98 6.84
N TYR A 41 5.11 3.62 5.76
CA TYR A 41 5.67 3.39 4.44
C TYR A 41 7.21 3.52 4.37
N GLU A 42 7.79 4.42 5.17
CA GLU A 42 9.25 4.64 5.26
C GLU A 42 9.97 3.51 6.00
N ASP A 43 9.26 2.75 6.84
CA ASP A 43 9.83 1.66 7.66
C ASP A 43 9.89 0.33 6.89
N LEU A 44 9.36 0.29 5.66
CA LEU A 44 9.42 -0.90 4.83
C LEU A 44 10.83 -1.15 4.32
N SER A 45 11.38 -2.30 4.68
CA SER A 45 12.63 -2.78 4.10
C SER A 45 12.48 -3.09 2.61
N ASP A 46 13.57 -3.04 1.86
CA ASP A 46 13.59 -3.39 0.44
C ASP A 46 13.09 -4.83 0.20
N PHE A 47 13.34 -5.74 1.16
CA PHE A 47 12.79 -7.09 1.13
C PHE A 47 11.25 -7.09 1.22
N GLN A 48 10.68 -6.37 2.20
CA GLN A 48 9.23 -6.26 2.35
C GLN A 48 8.57 -5.61 1.13
N ARG A 49 9.21 -4.61 0.53
CA ARG A 49 8.77 -4.00 -0.73
C ARG A 49 8.81 -5.00 -1.89
N GLY A 50 9.87 -5.80 -1.98
CA GLY A 50 9.98 -6.90 -2.94
C GLY A 50 8.85 -7.92 -2.80
N VAL A 51 8.52 -8.31 -1.56
CA VAL A 51 7.38 -9.21 -1.27
C VAL A 51 6.06 -8.62 -1.76
N ILE A 52 5.83 -7.32 -1.50
CA ILE A 52 4.61 -6.63 -1.94
C ILE A 52 4.52 -6.61 -3.47
N VAL A 53 5.60 -6.27 -4.17
CA VAL A 53 5.64 -6.19 -5.64
C VAL A 53 5.48 -7.56 -6.29
N GLY A 54 6.20 -8.58 -5.80
CA GLY A 54 6.07 -9.93 -6.32
C GLY A 54 4.65 -10.48 -6.18
N ALA A 55 3.94 -10.14 -5.10
CA ALA A 55 2.58 -10.62 -4.89
C ALA A 55 1.57 -10.13 -5.95
N GLY A 56 1.67 -8.91 -6.44
CA GLY A 56 0.75 -8.38 -7.46
C GLY A 56 1.27 -8.56 -8.89
N GLU A 57 2.55 -8.86 -9.10
CA GLU A 57 2.98 -9.54 -10.33
C GLU A 57 2.29 -10.91 -10.46
N MET A 58 2.14 -11.63 -9.34
CA MET A 58 1.29 -12.82 -9.23
C MET A 58 -0.22 -12.52 -9.23
N ARG A 59 -0.63 -11.27 -9.53
CA ARG A 59 -2.02 -10.79 -9.60
C ARG A 59 -2.84 -10.99 -8.33
N HIS A 60 -2.19 -11.10 -7.16
CA HIS A 60 -2.91 -11.09 -5.88
C HIS A 60 -3.56 -9.73 -5.64
N SER A 61 -4.74 -9.76 -5.04
CA SER A 61 -5.46 -8.52 -4.70
C SER A 61 -4.78 -7.81 -3.53
N ILE A 62 -4.90 -6.48 -3.45
CA ILE A 62 -4.31 -5.68 -2.38
C ILE A 62 -4.77 -6.16 -0.99
N THR A 63 -6.06 -6.52 -0.86
CA THR A 63 -6.62 -7.04 0.38
C THR A 63 -6.05 -8.41 0.75
N GLU A 64 -5.83 -9.29 -0.23
CA GLU A 64 -5.20 -10.59 -0.01
C GLU A 64 -3.75 -10.44 0.50
N VAL A 65 -2.98 -9.55 -0.13
CA VAL A 65 -1.61 -9.24 0.29
C VAL A 65 -1.60 -8.62 1.70
N ALA A 66 -2.54 -7.71 1.99
CA ALA A 66 -2.70 -7.09 3.30
C ALA A 66 -2.98 -8.12 4.38
N MET A 67 -3.88 -9.06 4.13
CA MET A 67 -4.23 -10.11 5.11
C MET A 67 -3.08 -11.09 5.33
N LYS A 68 -2.41 -11.51 4.24
CA LYS A 68 -1.36 -12.53 4.26
C LYS A 68 -0.07 -12.04 4.91
N PHE A 69 0.37 -10.84 4.54
CA PHE A 69 1.64 -10.28 5.02
C PHE A 69 1.45 -9.26 6.15
N ARG A 70 0.20 -9.01 6.55
CA ARG A 70 -0.19 -8.11 7.64
C ARG A 70 0.36 -6.69 7.45
N PHE A 71 0.36 -6.22 6.21
CA PHE A 71 0.65 -4.82 5.88
C PHE A 71 -0.65 -4.02 5.78
N ALA A 72 -0.58 -2.73 6.07
CA ALA A 72 -1.70 -1.83 5.80
C ALA A 72 -1.95 -1.71 4.28
N SER A 73 -3.22 -1.77 3.87
CA SER A 73 -3.61 -1.65 2.46
C SER A 73 -3.17 -0.31 1.83
N THR A 74 -3.11 0.75 2.64
CA THR A 74 -2.61 2.08 2.24
C THR A 74 -1.11 2.03 1.89
N THR A 75 -0.31 1.33 2.69
CA THR A 75 1.11 1.10 2.46
C THR A 75 1.34 0.29 1.18
N ILE A 76 0.61 -0.82 1.01
CA ILE A 76 0.68 -1.65 -0.21
C ILE A 76 0.34 -0.82 -1.46
N SER A 77 -0.76 -0.07 -1.42
CA SER A 77 -1.21 0.74 -2.56
C SER A 77 -0.18 1.81 -2.96
N ARG A 78 0.57 2.34 -2.00
CA ARG A 78 1.62 3.33 -2.23
C ARG A 78 2.85 2.69 -2.87
N VAL A 79 3.32 1.54 -2.36
CA VAL A 79 4.42 0.77 -2.97
C VAL A 79 4.09 0.39 -4.42
N TYR A 80 2.87 -0.09 -4.68
CA TYR A 80 2.43 -0.42 -6.04
C TYR A 80 2.49 0.76 -7.00
N ARG A 81 2.01 1.93 -6.57
CA ARG A 81 2.01 3.13 -7.41
C ARG A 81 3.42 3.57 -7.74
N GLU A 82 4.33 3.53 -6.78
CA GLU A 82 5.73 3.90 -7.01
C GLU A 82 6.45 2.89 -7.90
N TYR A 83 6.21 1.60 -7.69
CA TYR A 83 6.74 0.55 -8.54
C TYR A 83 6.27 0.73 -9.99
N ARG A 84 4.98 0.99 -10.21
CA ARG A 84 4.43 1.22 -11.56
C ARG A 84 5.04 2.43 -12.27
N VAL A 85 5.46 3.46 -11.51
CA VAL A 85 6.04 4.69 -12.07
C VAL A 85 7.55 4.54 -12.29
N SER A 86 8.26 3.94 -11.33
CA SER A 86 9.73 3.91 -11.30
C SER A 86 10.36 2.61 -11.78
N GLY A 87 9.59 1.51 -11.78
CA GLY A 87 10.09 0.15 -12.01
C GLY A 87 10.99 -0.38 -10.88
N LYS A 88 11.11 0.33 -9.75
CA LYS A 88 12.04 0.01 -8.67
C LYS A 88 11.30 -0.38 -7.40
N THR A 89 11.86 -1.36 -6.69
CA THR A 89 11.36 -1.82 -5.40
C THR A 89 11.99 -1.07 -4.23
N SER A 90 13.19 -0.52 -4.40
CA SER A 90 13.85 0.30 -3.40
C SER A 90 13.40 1.76 -3.48
N ASN A 91 13.25 2.41 -2.32
CA ASN A 91 12.92 3.84 -2.22
C ASN A 91 14.07 4.63 -1.57
N PHE A 92 15.32 4.22 -1.77
CA PHE A 92 16.43 5.02 -1.27
C PHE A 92 16.52 6.32 -2.07
N ARG A 93 15.85 7.37 -1.56
CA ARG A 93 16.12 8.74 -1.97
C ARG A 93 17.44 9.07 -1.33
N HIS A 94 18.50 9.22 -2.13
CA HIS A 94 19.76 9.73 -1.66
C HIS A 94 19.53 11.14 -1.10
N ARG A 95 19.28 11.24 0.21
CA ARG A 95 19.39 12.48 0.95
C ARG A 95 20.88 12.74 1.11
N CYS A 96 21.50 13.15 0.01
CA CYS A 96 22.81 13.74 0.09
C CYS A 96 22.61 15.07 0.82
N ASP A 97 23.04 15.14 2.08
CA ASP A 97 23.03 16.41 2.81
C ASP A 97 23.78 17.46 1.98
N ARG A 98 23.22 18.66 1.90
CA ARG A 98 23.90 19.77 1.22
C ARG A 98 25.21 20.03 1.96
N LYS A 99 26.37 19.91 1.28
CA LYS A 99 27.67 20.25 1.88
C LYS A 99 27.61 21.64 2.49
N LYS A 100 27.73 21.75 3.82
CA LYS A 100 27.95 23.04 4.49
C LYS A 100 29.35 23.53 4.15
N THR A 101 29.46 24.77 3.68
CA THR A 101 30.75 25.43 3.50
C THR A 101 31.29 25.84 4.88
N LEU A 102 32.60 25.76 5.09
CA LEU A 102 33.30 26.03 6.37
C LEU A 102 33.12 27.46 6.93
N LYS A 103 32.30 28.31 6.32
CA LYS A 103 32.04 29.69 6.77
C LYS A 103 30.95 29.80 7.84
N GLU A 104 30.33 28.69 8.25
CA GLU A 104 29.24 28.64 9.25
C GLU A 104 29.75 28.08 10.61
N LEU A 105 31.00 28.32 10.97
CA LEU A 105 31.61 27.87 12.24
C LEU A 105 32.32 28.98 13.02
N ASP A 106 32.11 30.25 12.65
CA ASP A 106 32.74 31.39 13.31
C ASP A 106 31.69 32.48 13.58
N HIS A 107 30.89 32.30 14.64
CA HIS A 107 30.20 33.34 15.40
C HIS A 107 30.02 32.89 16.84
#